data_AF-A0A1M6K2S0-F1
#
_entry.id   AF-A0A1M6K2S0-F1
#
_cell.length_a   1.000
_cell.length_b   1.000
_cell.length_c   1.000
_cell.angle_alpha   90.00
_cell.angle_beta   90.00
_cell.angle_gamma   90.00
#
_symmetry.space_group_name_H-M   'P 1'
#
loop_
_entity.id
_entity.type
_entity.pdbx_description
1 polymer ?
#
loop_
_entity_poly.entity_id
_entity_poly.type
_entity_poly.pdbx_seq_one_letter_code
_entity_poly.pdbx_strand_id
1 'polypeptide(L)'
;MNGVETHTCVSSLNDSVERRGRRDASVRLYKVLLAKKYLRVADASEFLLFAGNCVQNAPPANFSRRPLFPSMSATAHPRLKVKKKKLAPLEEAHELYKDPARQAQLAGLRYVPDTRPGLTRQTAPDGTFSYLTAKGEPVTDEKTLARLQAFVIPPAWTDVWISPTANAHLQVTGRDAKGRKQYIYHPTWDVTRSLTKFSRLRAFGEKLPELRQRIQQDLKRPQLDKPKVVALVLTLMDQSFIRVGNREYAKKNKSYGLTTLRDRHVQVAGSEVNFRFVGKKGVPHDVTLHDRRLARLVQKCKEIPGQHLFQYYTPDGHRTELESGDVNGYLQEVTGLSLSAKDFRTWGGTVKMVECLEAVLREEPDLPKEKVLKKAVKDVAAGLGNTPTVCSKYYIHPQVVELFHADKLIDYLRKHDADPTENDVLTPTEHMVLDMLAEV
;
A
#
# COMPACT_ATOMS: atom_id res chain seq x y z
N MET A 1 -20.73 65.62 -12.57
CA MET A 1 -21.31 64.26 -12.48
C MET A 1 -20.46 63.34 -13.33
N ASN A 2 -19.74 62.41 -12.72
CA ASN A 2 -19.26 61.15 -13.32
C ASN A 2 -18.53 60.38 -12.20
N GLY A 3 -19.23 59.42 -11.61
CA GLY A 3 -18.69 58.51 -10.60
C GLY A 3 -18.12 57.27 -11.27
N VAL A 4 -16.94 56.84 -10.83
CA VAL A 4 -16.27 55.61 -11.26
C VAL A 4 -16.51 54.57 -10.18
N GLU A 5 -17.28 53.53 -10.49
CA GLU A 5 -17.52 52.38 -9.63
C GLU A 5 -16.31 51.44 -9.61
N THR A 6 -15.89 51.06 -8.41
CA THR A 6 -14.88 50.05 -8.12
C THR A 6 -15.58 48.76 -7.71
N HIS A 7 -15.80 47.84 -8.65
CA HIS A 7 -16.32 46.51 -8.34
C HIS A 7 -15.65 45.43 -9.17
N THR A 8 -14.53 44.89 -8.69
CA THR A 8 -14.03 43.54 -9.05
C THR A 8 -12.89 43.11 -8.10
N CYS A 9 -13.21 42.68 -6.88
CA CYS A 9 -12.27 41.92 -6.03
C CYS A 9 -12.93 41.02 -4.96
N VAL A 10 -14.26 40.99 -4.84
CA VAL A 10 -14.93 40.26 -3.74
C VAL A 10 -15.40 38.85 -4.16
N SER A 11 -15.63 38.60 -5.46
CA SER A 11 -16.11 37.30 -5.95
C SER A 11 -15.06 36.18 -5.95
N SER A 12 -13.79 36.48 -6.28
CA SER A 12 -12.71 35.47 -6.31
C SER A 12 -12.25 35.00 -4.93
N LEU A 13 -12.38 35.87 -3.91
CA LEU A 13 -12.09 35.58 -2.51
C LEU A 13 -13.19 34.69 -1.90
N ASN A 14 -14.46 34.98 -2.19
CA ASN A 14 -15.57 34.14 -1.71
C ASN A 14 -15.52 32.73 -2.31
N ASP A 15 -15.24 32.59 -3.62
CA ASP A 15 -15.08 31.27 -4.25
C ASP A 15 -13.90 30.46 -3.65
N SER A 16 -12.80 31.15 -3.32
CA SER A 16 -11.63 30.52 -2.71
C SER A 16 -11.90 30.07 -1.27
N VAL A 17 -12.64 30.86 -0.50
CA VAL A 17 -13.07 30.58 0.88
C VAL A 17 -14.14 29.50 0.93
N GLU A 18 -15.12 29.50 0.01
CA GLU A 18 -16.13 28.45 -0.11
C GLU A 18 -15.52 27.12 -0.53
N ARG A 19 -14.59 27.13 -1.50
CA ARG A 19 -13.80 25.94 -1.83
C ARG A 19 -12.97 25.48 -0.64
N ARG A 20 -12.38 26.38 0.16
CA ARG A 20 -11.64 26.01 1.39
C ARG A 20 -12.56 25.40 2.44
N GLY A 21 -13.76 25.97 2.62
CA GLY A 21 -14.78 25.49 3.56
C GLY A 21 -15.35 24.12 3.18
N ARG A 22 -15.60 23.86 1.89
CA ARG A 22 -16.01 22.54 1.39
C ARG A 22 -14.85 21.51 1.48
N ARG A 23 -13.60 21.93 1.24
CA ARG A 23 -12.38 21.12 1.45
C ARG A 23 -12.19 20.70 2.91
N ASP A 24 -12.36 21.64 3.85
CA ASP A 24 -12.27 21.35 5.29
C ASP A 24 -13.43 20.50 5.80
N ALA A 25 -14.64 20.66 5.24
CA ALA A 25 -15.81 19.85 5.58
C ALA A 25 -15.66 18.38 5.12
N SER A 26 -15.13 18.14 3.91
CA SER A 26 -14.86 16.78 3.39
C SER A 26 -13.76 16.07 4.18
N VAL A 27 -12.69 16.80 4.54
CA VAL A 27 -11.62 16.27 5.40
C VAL A 27 -12.14 16.02 6.82
N ARG A 28 -13.02 16.87 7.37
CA ARG A 28 -13.68 16.64 8.67
C ARG A 28 -14.65 15.47 8.65
N LEU A 29 -15.42 15.28 7.58
CA LEU A 29 -16.32 14.14 7.43
C LEU A 29 -15.54 12.84 7.31
N TYR A 30 -14.42 12.85 6.58
CA TYR A 30 -13.47 11.73 6.52
C TYR A 30 -12.77 11.51 7.87
N LYS A 31 -12.43 12.56 8.64
CA LYS A 31 -11.94 12.44 10.04
C LYS A 31 -12.95 11.74 10.94
N VAL A 32 -14.25 12.08 10.86
CA VAL A 32 -15.30 11.46 11.67
C VAL A 32 -15.56 10.02 11.25
N LEU A 33 -15.53 9.72 9.95
CA LEU A 33 -15.71 8.36 9.43
C LEU A 33 -14.48 7.46 9.73
N LEU A 34 -13.25 7.97 9.55
CA LEU A 34 -12.02 7.27 9.93
C LEU A 34 -11.92 7.04 11.44
N ALA A 35 -12.26 8.05 12.26
CA ALA A 35 -12.22 7.91 13.71
C ALA A 35 -13.31 6.96 14.22
N LYS A 36 -14.54 7.04 13.71
CA LYS A 36 -15.60 6.11 14.12
C LYS A 36 -15.36 4.67 13.64
N LYS A 37 -14.70 4.49 12.49
CA LYS A 37 -14.46 3.17 11.86
C LYS A 37 -13.17 2.49 12.31
N TYR A 38 -12.10 3.23 12.61
CA TYR A 38 -10.78 2.66 12.97
C TYR A 38 -10.26 3.05 14.36
N LEU A 39 -10.74 4.13 14.99
CA LEU A 39 -10.34 4.47 16.38
C LEU A 39 -11.23 3.84 17.45
N ARG A 40 -12.40 3.27 17.11
CA ARG A 40 -13.17 2.43 18.05
C ARG A 40 -12.53 1.06 18.32
N VAL A 41 -11.56 0.63 17.49
CA VAL A 41 -10.79 -0.60 17.70
C VAL A 41 -9.59 -0.36 18.64
N ALA A 42 -9.39 0.89 19.08
CA ALA A 42 -8.33 1.23 20.03
C ALA A 42 -8.77 1.10 21.51
N ASP A 43 -9.98 0.60 21.79
CA ASP A 43 -10.42 0.25 23.15
C ASP A 43 -10.36 -1.28 23.37
N ALA A 44 -9.38 -1.67 24.17
CA ALA A 44 -9.12 -2.93 24.87
C ALA A 44 -10.04 -4.15 24.59
N SER A 45 -9.55 -5.14 23.82
CA SER A 45 -9.61 -6.59 24.15
C SER A 45 -9.15 -7.54 23.03
N GLU A 46 -9.08 -7.12 21.76
CA GLU A 46 -8.83 -8.07 20.65
C GLU A 46 -7.36 -8.27 20.21
N PHE A 47 -6.39 -7.66 20.89
CA PHE A 47 -4.96 -7.84 20.56
C PHE A 47 -4.21 -8.88 21.41
N LEU A 48 -4.92 -9.61 22.30
CA LEU A 48 -4.33 -10.58 23.26
C LEU A 48 -4.73 -12.05 23.02
N LEU A 49 -5.16 -12.42 21.81
CA LEU A 49 -5.41 -13.82 21.45
C LEU A 49 -4.38 -14.33 20.42
N PHE A 50 -3.10 -14.20 20.75
CA PHE A 50 -2.04 -14.95 20.06
C PHE A 50 -0.79 -15.16 20.93
N ALA A 51 -0.98 -15.62 22.18
CA ALA A 51 0.08 -16.27 22.97
C ALA A 51 -0.54 -17.03 24.15
N GLY A 52 -0.25 -18.34 24.28
CA GLY A 52 -0.43 -19.10 25.52
C GLY A 52 -1.26 -20.38 25.41
N ASN A 53 -0.60 -21.49 25.07
CA ASN A 53 -1.04 -22.84 25.44
C ASN A 53 -0.54 -23.14 26.86
N CYS A 54 -1.42 -23.61 27.77
CA CYS A 54 -1.29 -24.86 28.54
C CYS A 54 -2.28 -24.97 29.72
N VAL A 55 -2.62 -26.23 30.03
CA VAL A 55 -3.22 -26.83 31.26
C VAL A 55 -4.74 -27.09 31.31
N GLN A 56 -5.10 -28.27 30.78
CA GLN A 56 -5.75 -29.46 31.40
C GLN A 56 -7.07 -29.42 32.22
N ASN A 57 -7.98 -30.30 31.76
CA ASN A 57 -8.86 -31.29 32.46
C ASN A 57 -10.16 -30.87 33.18
N ALA A 58 -11.33 -31.31 32.66
CA ALA A 58 -12.28 -32.32 33.22
C ALA A 58 -13.65 -32.30 32.44
N PRO A 59 -14.61 -33.23 32.66
CA PRO A 59 -15.06 -34.31 31.76
C PRO A 59 -16.43 -34.06 31.04
N PRO A 60 -16.90 -34.97 30.14
CA PRO A 60 -18.07 -34.69 29.29
C PRO A 60 -19.39 -35.10 29.96
N ALA A 61 -20.42 -34.27 29.80
CA ALA A 61 -21.80 -34.64 30.10
C ALA A 61 -22.60 -34.81 28.80
N ASN A 62 -23.04 -36.04 28.57
CA ASN A 62 -24.05 -36.43 27.58
C ASN A 62 -25.39 -35.78 27.93
N PHE A 63 -26.09 -35.19 26.96
CA PHE A 63 -27.56 -35.21 26.96
C PHE A 63 -28.16 -35.25 25.55
N SER A 64 -29.25 -36.00 25.49
CA SER A 64 -29.93 -36.56 24.33
C SER A 64 -30.80 -35.57 23.55
N ARG A 65 -30.99 -35.91 22.26
CA ARG A 65 -31.99 -35.45 21.28
C ARG A 65 -33.39 -35.19 21.88
N ARG A 66 -34.05 -34.09 21.50
CA ARG A 66 -35.17 -34.01 20.52
C ARG A 66 -35.74 -32.58 20.40
N PRO A 67 -36.42 -32.24 19.27
CA PRO A 67 -36.80 -30.87 18.90
C PRO A 67 -38.30 -30.59 19.14
N LEU A 68 -38.68 -29.36 19.54
CA LEU A 68 -40.09 -28.95 19.62
C LEU A 68 -40.31 -27.44 19.39
N PHE A 69 -41.11 -27.14 18.35
CA PHE A 69 -41.98 -25.97 18.10
C PHE A 69 -41.41 -24.64 17.55
N PRO A 70 -42.24 -23.73 16.97
CA PRO A 70 -42.88 -23.83 15.65
C PRO A 70 -42.64 -22.56 14.79
N SER A 71 -43.07 -22.57 13.53
CA SER A 71 -42.96 -21.44 12.59
C SER A 71 -43.69 -20.18 13.08
N MET A 72 -42.98 -19.06 13.21
CA MET A 72 -43.60 -17.73 13.30
C MET A 72 -43.31 -16.94 12.03
N SER A 73 -44.39 -16.46 11.39
CA SER A 73 -44.33 -15.54 10.25
C SER A 73 -43.78 -14.19 10.69
N ALA A 74 -42.63 -13.79 10.17
CA ALA A 74 -42.11 -12.44 10.35
C ALA A 74 -42.77 -11.49 9.36
N THR A 75 -43.64 -10.62 9.86
CA THR A 75 -44.14 -9.44 9.14
C THR A 75 -42.97 -8.55 8.73
N ALA A 76 -42.82 -8.29 7.43
CA ALA A 76 -41.75 -7.47 6.88
C ALA A 76 -41.91 -5.99 7.28
N HIS A 77 -40.97 -5.45 8.04
CA HIS A 77 -40.83 -4.01 8.21
C HIS A 77 -40.18 -3.38 6.95
N PRO A 78 -40.67 -2.24 6.47
CA PRO A 78 -40.12 -1.60 5.28
C PRO A 78 -38.69 -1.12 5.54
N ARG A 79 -37.72 -1.65 4.80
CA ARG A 79 -36.33 -1.18 4.79
C ARG A 79 -36.31 0.30 4.36
N LEU A 80 -35.88 1.17 5.27
CA LEU A 80 -35.53 2.57 4.96
C LEU A 80 -34.49 2.59 3.85
N LYS A 81 -34.85 3.15 2.69
CA LYS A 81 -33.93 3.37 1.57
C LYS A 81 -32.92 4.45 1.94
N VAL A 82 -31.80 4.06 2.54
CA VAL A 82 -30.65 4.95 2.71
C VAL A 82 -30.02 5.15 1.33
N LYS A 83 -30.14 6.36 0.77
CA LYS A 83 -29.39 6.75 -0.44
C LYS A 83 -27.90 6.55 -0.15
N LYS A 84 -27.26 5.61 -0.85
CA LYS A 84 -25.80 5.41 -0.78
C LYS A 84 -25.12 6.73 -1.14
N LYS A 85 -24.39 7.34 -0.20
CA LYS A 85 -23.57 8.51 -0.49
C LYS A 85 -22.33 8.03 -1.24
N LYS A 86 -22.26 8.27 -2.55
CA LYS A 86 -20.99 8.11 -3.30
C LYS A 86 -20.01 9.16 -2.76
N LEU A 87 -18.89 8.74 -2.19
CA LEU A 87 -17.82 9.66 -1.85
C LEU A 87 -17.13 10.10 -3.15
N ALA A 88 -16.89 11.40 -3.30
CA ALA A 88 -16.01 11.87 -4.34
C ALA A 88 -14.59 11.32 -4.09
N PRO A 89 -13.82 10.95 -5.13
CA PRO A 89 -12.41 10.68 -4.99
C PRO A 89 -11.75 11.85 -4.26
N LEU A 90 -10.92 11.55 -3.26
CA LEU A 90 -10.06 12.57 -2.67
C LEU A 90 -8.92 12.80 -3.67
N GLU A 91 -9.15 13.67 -4.66
CA GLU A 91 -8.10 14.10 -5.58
C GLU A 91 -6.86 14.52 -4.78
N GLU A 92 -7.00 15.25 -3.67
CA GLU A 92 -5.87 15.65 -2.81
C GLU A 92 -5.22 14.50 -1.98
N ALA A 93 -5.75 13.27 -1.97
CA ALA A 93 -5.17 12.18 -1.15
C ALA A 93 -3.75 11.82 -1.57
N HIS A 94 -3.43 11.94 -2.87
CA HIS A 94 -2.07 11.71 -3.35
C HIS A 94 -1.10 12.81 -2.91
N GLU A 95 -1.56 14.06 -2.87
CA GLU A 95 -0.80 15.21 -2.35
C GLU A 95 -0.56 15.05 -0.85
N LEU A 96 -1.62 14.72 -0.10
CA LEU A 96 -1.53 14.47 1.33
C LEU A 96 -0.52 13.34 1.63
N TYR A 97 -0.52 12.26 0.84
CA TYR A 97 0.45 11.18 1.01
C TYR A 97 1.92 11.64 0.87
N LYS A 98 2.17 12.64 0.02
CA LYS A 98 3.50 13.25 -0.21
C LYS A 98 3.83 14.38 0.76
N ASP A 99 2.89 14.78 1.61
CA ASP A 99 3.11 15.74 2.70
C ASP A 99 3.08 15.03 4.07
N PRO A 100 4.22 14.46 4.52
CA PRO A 100 4.36 13.89 5.85
C PRO A 100 3.99 14.87 6.99
N ALA A 101 4.20 16.17 6.79
CA ALA A 101 3.95 17.15 7.83
C ALA A 101 2.45 17.36 8.04
N ARG A 102 1.70 17.54 6.95
CA ARG A 102 0.23 17.63 6.99
C ARG A 102 -0.40 16.32 7.48
N GLN A 103 0.14 15.16 7.10
CA GLN A 103 -0.30 13.87 7.67
C GLN A 103 -0.10 13.79 9.18
N ALA A 104 1.05 14.25 9.68
CA ALA A 104 1.33 14.24 11.12
C ALA A 104 0.33 15.13 11.84
N GLN A 105 0.11 16.35 11.33
CA GLN A 105 -0.84 17.30 11.90
C GLN A 105 -2.28 16.75 11.94
N LEU A 106 -2.74 16.11 10.85
CA LEU A 106 -4.07 15.48 10.81
C LEU A 106 -4.22 14.34 11.81
N ALA A 107 -3.13 13.67 12.18
CA ALA A 107 -3.07 12.64 13.21
C ALA A 107 -2.93 13.19 14.64
N GLY A 108 -2.90 14.52 14.83
CA GLY A 108 -2.61 15.15 16.12
C GLY A 108 -1.13 15.04 16.53
N LEU A 109 -0.24 14.73 15.58
CA LEU A 109 1.19 14.55 15.78
C LEU A 109 1.99 15.74 15.26
N ARG A 110 3.21 15.91 15.78
CA ARG A 110 4.19 16.90 15.32
C ARG A 110 5.14 16.28 14.30
N TYR A 111 5.35 16.98 13.19
CA TYR A 111 6.40 16.62 12.25
C TYR A 111 7.76 17.09 12.77
N VAL A 112 8.62 16.15 13.17
CA VAL A 112 9.93 16.42 13.77
C VAL A 112 10.96 15.55 13.06
N PRO A 113 11.89 16.12 12.29
CA PRO A 113 13.00 15.38 11.71
C PRO A 113 14.07 15.09 12.77
N ASP A 114 14.87 14.06 12.55
CA ASP A 114 15.96 13.67 13.44
C ASP A 114 17.25 14.49 13.24
N THR A 115 17.17 15.56 12.45
CA THR A 115 18.22 16.58 12.33
C THR A 115 18.11 17.66 13.43
N ARG A 116 17.04 17.64 14.22
CA ARG A 116 16.86 18.55 15.36
C ARG A 116 17.49 17.96 16.62
N PRO A 117 17.86 18.80 17.60
CA PRO A 117 18.32 18.31 18.91
C PRO A 117 17.29 17.35 19.54
N GLY A 118 17.77 16.23 20.06
CA GLY A 118 16.95 15.19 20.69
C GLY A 118 17.72 14.46 21.78
N LEU A 119 17.12 13.42 22.34
CA LEU A 119 17.80 12.57 23.31
C LEU A 119 18.69 11.57 22.57
N THR A 120 19.78 11.15 23.18
CA THR A 120 20.68 10.13 22.62
C THR A 120 20.81 8.95 23.58
N ARG A 121 21.17 7.79 23.03
CA ARG A 121 21.52 6.60 23.84
C ARG A 121 23.02 6.40 23.83
N GLN A 122 23.60 6.22 25.01
CA GLN A 122 25.00 5.83 25.19
C GLN A 122 25.05 4.44 25.81
N THR A 123 26.06 3.65 25.41
CA THR A 123 26.34 2.35 26.00
C THR A 123 27.49 2.51 26.99
N ALA A 124 27.29 2.06 28.22
CA ALA A 124 28.33 2.01 29.25
C ALA A 124 29.25 0.78 29.06
N PRO A 125 30.45 0.77 29.66
CA PRO A 125 31.41 -0.35 29.53
C PRO A 125 30.87 -1.70 30.01
N ASP A 126 29.91 -1.70 30.94
CA ASP A 126 29.24 -2.89 31.48
C ASP A 126 28.10 -3.40 30.58
N GLY A 127 27.85 -2.74 29.43
CA GLY A 127 26.79 -3.06 28.49
C GLY A 127 25.42 -2.46 28.82
N THR A 128 25.30 -1.67 29.90
CA THR A 128 24.06 -0.96 30.23
C THR A 128 23.87 0.27 29.33
N PHE A 129 22.62 0.73 29.19
CA PHE A 129 22.29 1.91 28.40
C PHE A 129 21.95 3.09 29.30
N SER A 130 22.55 4.25 29.03
CA SER A 130 22.15 5.54 29.58
C SER A 130 21.59 6.43 28.48
N TYR A 131 20.72 7.36 28.86
CA TYR A 131 20.12 8.32 27.93
C TYR A 131 20.54 9.73 28.30
N LEU A 132 20.89 10.51 27.30
CA LEU A 132 21.33 11.90 27.46
C LEU A 132 20.36 12.86 26.81
N THR A 133 20.21 14.05 27.38
CA THR A 133 19.48 15.16 26.78
C THR A 133 20.24 15.73 25.59
N ALA A 134 19.61 16.63 24.84
CA ALA A 134 20.26 17.39 23.77
C ALA A 134 21.48 18.22 24.25
N LYS A 135 21.60 18.47 25.56
CA LYS A 135 22.74 19.17 26.18
C LYS A 135 23.83 18.22 26.69
N GLY A 136 23.63 16.90 26.58
CA GLY A 136 24.54 15.90 27.12
C GLY A 136 24.32 15.54 28.60
N GLU A 137 23.25 16.03 29.22
CA GLU A 137 22.93 15.75 30.63
C GLU A 137 22.18 14.41 30.76
N PRO A 138 22.38 13.63 31.83
CA PRO A 138 21.62 12.40 32.05
C PRO A 138 20.11 12.64 32.13
N VAL A 139 19.31 11.80 31.47
CA VAL A 139 17.85 11.81 31.59
C VAL A 139 17.44 11.09 32.88
N THR A 140 16.90 11.84 33.85
CA THR A 140 16.45 11.31 35.16
C THR A 140 14.93 11.30 35.32
N ASP A 141 14.19 11.98 34.45
CA ASP A 141 12.72 12.02 34.50
C ASP A 141 12.11 10.63 34.26
N GLU A 142 11.42 10.10 35.27
CA GLU A 142 10.83 8.76 35.26
C GLU A 142 9.83 8.56 34.11
N LYS A 143 9.02 9.58 33.80
CA LYS A 143 8.05 9.52 32.69
C LYS A 143 8.75 9.38 31.35
N THR A 144 9.83 10.12 31.15
CA THR A 144 10.66 10.03 29.95
C THR A 144 11.31 8.65 29.89
N LEU A 145 11.94 8.17 30.96
CA LEU A 145 12.59 6.86 30.99
C LEU A 145 11.62 5.72 30.67
N ALA A 146 10.42 5.72 31.25
CA ALA A 146 9.37 4.74 30.95
C ALA A 146 8.99 4.74 29.46
N ARG A 147 8.87 5.93 28.84
CA ARG A 147 8.63 6.06 27.40
C ARG A 147 9.79 5.47 26.57
N LEU A 148 11.04 5.72 26.97
CA LEU A 148 12.22 5.22 26.25
C LEU A 148 12.30 3.70 26.29
N GLN A 149 12.00 3.09 27.44
CA GLN A 149 11.95 1.64 27.61
C GLN A 149 10.85 1.01 26.75
N ALA A 150 9.69 1.65 26.63
CA ALA A 150 8.57 1.16 25.82
C ALA A 150 8.88 1.08 24.31
N PHE A 151 9.89 1.80 23.80
CA PHE A 151 10.26 1.71 22.39
C PHE A 151 10.95 0.40 22.02
N VAL A 152 11.51 -0.34 22.99
CA VAL A 152 12.26 -1.58 22.75
C VAL A 152 13.32 -1.39 21.66
N ILE A 153 14.17 -0.37 21.82
CA ILE A 153 15.21 -0.03 20.85
C ILE A 153 16.26 -1.16 20.82
N PRO A 154 16.49 -1.83 19.69
CA PRO A 154 17.42 -2.96 19.65
C PRO A 154 18.81 -2.59 20.20
N PRO A 155 19.44 -3.45 21.02
CA PRO A 155 20.70 -3.13 21.68
C PRO A 155 21.83 -2.92 20.68
N ALA A 156 21.80 -3.61 19.54
CA ALA A 156 22.79 -3.49 18.47
C ALA A 156 22.68 -2.20 17.64
N TRP A 157 21.71 -1.30 17.90
CA TRP A 157 21.62 -0.04 17.17
C TRP A 157 22.64 0.99 17.67
N THR A 158 23.36 1.61 16.73
CA THR A 158 24.26 2.74 17.00
C THR A 158 23.64 4.06 16.53
N ASP A 159 24.28 5.20 16.82
CA ASP A 159 23.83 6.54 16.43
C ASP A 159 22.34 6.79 16.74
N VAL A 160 21.91 6.40 17.94
CA VAL A 160 20.50 6.45 18.33
C VAL A 160 20.11 7.89 18.67
N TRP A 161 19.14 8.41 17.94
CA TRP A 161 18.45 9.66 18.22
C TRP A 161 17.01 9.35 18.64
N ILE A 162 16.52 10.04 19.66
CA ILE A 162 15.17 9.86 20.20
C ILE A 162 14.50 11.22 20.32
N SER A 163 13.26 11.31 19.85
CA SER A 163 12.49 12.55 19.90
C SER A 163 12.30 13.04 21.34
N PRO A 164 12.49 14.35 21.59
CA PRO A 164 12.25 14.95 22.90
C PRO A 164 10.76 14.99 23.26
N THR A 165 9.86 14.92 22.27
CA THR A 165 8.41 15.03 22.49
C THR A 165 7.68 13.76 22.15
N ALA A 166 6.82 13.29 23.07
CA ALA A 166 6.02 12.07 22.91
C ALA A 166 5.05 12.10 21.72
N ASN A 167 4.57 13.28 21.30
CA ASN A 167 3.66 13.43 20.16
C ASN A 167 4.37 13.67 18.82
N ALA A 168 5.68 13.41 18.70
CA ALA A 168 6.37 13.46 17.41
C ALA A 168 6.00 12.25 16.55
N HIS A 169 5.83 12.44 15.24
CA HIS A 169 5.57 11.31 14.34
C HIS A 169 6.73 10.31 14.30
N LEU A 170 7.97 10.80 14.31
CA LEU A 170 9.20 10.03 14.38
C LEU A 170 9.65 10.00 15.85
N GLN A 171 9.75 8.81 16.43
CA GLN A 171 10.10 8.62 17.83
C GLN A 171 11.58 8.31 18.01
N VAL A 172 12.13 7.40 17.21
CA VAL A 172 13.53 6.99 17.31
C VAL A 172 14.12 6.81 15.92
N THR A 173 15.38 7.19 15.75
CA THR A 173 16.23 6.70 14.66
C THR A 173 17.50 6.07 15.23
N GLY A 174 18.12 5.20 14.45
CA GLY A 174 19.40 4.59 14.78
C GLY A 174 19.96 3.87 13.57
N ARG A 175 21.15 3.30 13.69
CA ARG A 175 21.78 2.48 12.65
C ARG A 175 21.83 1.04 13.10
N ASP A 176 21.35 0.13 12.26
CA ASP A 176 21.51 -1.30 12.52
C ASP A 176 22.96 -1.78 12.31
N ALA A 177 23.23 -3.05 12.62
CA ALA A 177 24.54 -3.69 12.44
C ALA A 177 25.07 -3.65 10.98
N LYS A 178 24.24 -3.29 9.98
CA LYS A 178 24.64 -3.10 8.58
C LYS A 178 24.77 -1.62 8.19
N GLY A 179 24.79 -0.73 9.19
CA GLY A 179 24.88 0.73 9.05
C GLY A 179 23.62 1.38 8.46
N ARG A 180 22.52 0.65 8.31
CA ARG A 180 21.28 1.18 7.71
C ARG A 180 20.51 1.96 8.74
N LYS A 181 20.04 3.14 8.37
CA LYS A 181 19.17 3.96 9.20
C LYS A 181 17.83 3.24 9.40
N GLN A 182 17.46 3.03 10.65
CA GLN A 182 16.22 2.43 11.11
C GLN A 182 15.39 3.48 11.85
N TYR A 183 14.08 3.24 11.91
CA TYR A 183 13.10 4.20 12.40
C TYR A 183 12.10 3.50 13.31
N ILE A 184 11.72 4.16 14.39
CA ILE A 184 10.53 3.84 15.19
C ILE A 184 9.62 5.06 15.09
N TYR A 185 8.38 4.85 14.67
CA TYR A 185 7.37 5.90 14.54
C TYR A 185 6.35 5.80 15.67
N HIS A 186 5.62 6.89 15.90
CA HIS A 186 4.46 6.90 16.78
C HIS A 186 3.38 5.92 16.25
N PRO A 187 2.68 5.13 17.09
CA PRO A 187 1.69 4.16 16.61
C PRO A 187 0.62 4.76 15.70
N THR A 188 0.09 5.95 16.06
CA THR A 188 -0.88 6.68 15.24
C THR A 188 -0.34 7.07 13.86
N TRP A 189 0.98 7.30 13.72
CA TRP A 189 1.60 7.63 12.44
C TRP A 189 1.45 6.49 11.42
N ASP A 190 1.72 5.26 11.85
CA ASP A 190 1.62 4.09 10.98
C ASP A 190 0.18 3.85 10.51
N VAL A 191 -0.79 4.05 11.41
CA VAL A 191 -2.22 3.94 11.11
C VAL A 191 -2.61 5.02 10.08
N THR A 192 -2.28 6.28 10.34
CA THR A 192 -2.59 7.40 9.43
C THR A 192 -1.93 7.21 8.07
N ARG A 193 -0.64 6.85 8.01
CA ARG A 193 0.08 6.60 6.74
C ARG A 193 -0.54 5.46 5.95
N SER A 194 -0.97 4.40 6.63
CA SER A 194 -1.61 3.26 5.98
C SER A 194 -2.96 3.65 5.38
N LEU A 195 -3.75 4.44 6.12
CA LEU A 195 -5.05 4.95 5.65
C LEU A 195 -4.91 5.94 4.49
N THR A 196 -3.96 6.88 4.55
CA THR A 196 -3.67 7.81 3.43
C THR A 196 -3.18 7.05 2.19
N LYS A 197 -2.41 5.98 2.38
CA LYS A 197 -1.96 5.11 1.27
C LYS A 197 -3.15 4.39 0.61
N PHE A 198 -4.13 3.95 1.40
CA PHE A 198 -5.32 3.28 0.86
C PHE A 198 -6.33 4.27 0.26
N SER A 199 -6.46 5.47 0.83
CA SER A 199 -7.37 6.50 0.31
C SER A 199 -7.01 6.97 -1.11
N ARG A 200 -5.74 6.91 -1.50
CA ARG A 200 -5.31 7.21 -2.88
C ARG A 200 -5.43 6.03 -3.85
N LEU A 201 -5.74 4.83 -3.37
CA LEU A 201 -5.76 3.62 -4.20
C LEU A 201 -6.91 3.66 -5.21
N ARG A 202 -8.06 4.24 -4.84
CA ARG A 202 -9.16 4.47 -5.78
C ARG A 202 -8.75 5.44 -6.90
N ALA A 203 -8.11 6.56 -6.55
CA ALA A 203 -7.61 7.52 -7.55
C ALA A 203 -6.60 6.87 -8.51
N PHE A 204 -5.76 5.94 -8.01
CA PHE A 204 -4.90 5.12 -8.86
C PHE A 204 -5.72 4.26 -9.83
N GLY A 205 -6.72 3.51 -9.34
CA GLY A 205 -7.59 2.68 -10.17
C GLY A 205 -8.36 3.48 -11.23
N GLU A 206 -8.85 4.68 -10.88
CA GLU A 206 -9.56 5.58 -11.80
C GLU A 206 -8.64 6.14 -12.91
N LYS A 207 -7.34 6.29 -12.63
CA LYS A 207 -6.33 6.70 -13.63
C LYS A 207 -5.72 5.54 -14.41
N LEU A 208 -5.94 4.30 -13.97
CA LEU A 208 -5.35 3.13 -14.58
C LEU A 208 -5.73 2.93 -16.05
N PRO A 209 -6.97 3.24 -16.51
CA PRO A 209 -7.32 3.12 -17.92
C PRO A 209 -6.47 4.03 -18.83
N GLU A 210 -6.40 5.32 -18.49
CA GLU A 210 -5.61 6.33 -19.21
C GLU A 210 -4.13 5.94 -19.23
N LEU A 211 -3.61 5.49 -18.08
CA LEU A 211 -2.23 5.03 -17.94
C LEU A 211 -1.96 3.78 -18.81
N ARG A 212 -2.84 2.77 -18.78
CA ARG A 212 -2.69 1.56 -19.61
C ARG A 212 -2.76 1.89 -21.09
N GLN A 213 -3.65 2.78 -21.52
CA GLN A 213 -3.72 3.24 -22.92
C GLN A 213 -2.42 3.92 -23.35
N ARG A 214 -1.87 4.82 -22.53
CA ARG A 214 -0.59 5.49 -22.79
C ARG A 214 0.56 4.49 -22.85
N ILE A 215 0.63 3.54 -21.91
CA ILE A 215 1.60 2.44 -21.92
C ILE A 215 1.50 1.65 -23.24
N GLN A 216 0.29 1.32 -23.69
CA GLN A 216 0.09 0.59 -24.95
C GLN A 216 0.57 1.37 -26.18
N GLN A 217 0.39 2.70 -26.19
CA GLN A 217 0.93 3.58 -27.23
C GLN A 217 2.45 3.62 -27.20
N ASP A 218 3.06 3.78 -26.01
CA ASP A 218 4.51 3.83 -25.86
C ASP A 218 5.18 2.49 -26.23
N LEU A 219 4.52 1.36 -25.98
CA LEU A 219 4.97 0.05 -26.44
C LEU A 219 4.95 -0.10 -27.98
N LYS A 220 4.24 0.76 -28.72
CA LYS A 220 4.20 0.74 -30.20
C LYS A 220 5.32 1.60 -30.83
N ARG A 221 6.05 2.40 -30.05
CA ARG A 221 7.15 3.23 -30.55
C ARG A 221 8.17 2.37 -31.33
N PRO A 222 8.72 2.83 -32.46
CA PRO A 222 9.64 2.02 -33.24
C PRO A 222 10.98 1.80 -32.52
N GLN A 223 11.57 2.88 -32.00
CA GLN A 223 12.86 2.86 -31.30
C GLN A 223 12.71 2.27 -29.89
N LEU A 224 13.81 1.70 -29.38
CA LEU A 224 13.91 1.20 -28.00
C LEU A 224 14.40 2.32 -27.07
N ASP A 225 13.58 3.37 -26.98
CA ASP A 225 13.85 4.56 -26.18
C ASP A 225 13.28 4.46 -24.75
N LYS A 226 13.58 5.45 -23.91
CA LYS A 226 13.19 5.46 -22.50
C LYS A 226 11.68 5.24 -22.29
N PRO A 227 10.76 5.97 -22.95
CA PRO A 227 9.32 5.74 -22.78
C PRO A 227 8.90 4.31 -23.09
N LYS A 228 9.41 3.71 -24.17
CA LYS A 228 9.06 2.33 -24.54
C LYS A 228 9.54 1.31 -23.51
N VAL A 229 10.77 1.46 -23.02
CA VAL A 229 11.34 0.51 -22.05
C VAL A 229 10.70 0.68 -20.67
N VAL A 230 10.35 1.91 -20.27
CA VAL A 230 9.53 2.14 -19.07
C VAL A 230 8.15 1.50 -19.20
N ALA A 231 7.47 1.69 -20.34
CA ALA A 231 6.17 1.08 -20.60
C ALA A 231 6.23 -0.46 -20.55
N LEU A 232 7.30 -1.06 -21.07
CA LEU A 232 7.56 -2.50 -20.95
C LEU A 232 7.70 -2.92 -19.49
N VAL A 233 8.52 -2.23 -18.71
CA VAL A 233 8.73 -2.55 -17.28
C VAL A 233 7.44 -2.38 -16.47
N LEU A 234 6.64 -1.35 -16.74
CA LEU A 234 5.35 -1.17 -16.08
C LEU A 234 4.35 -2.28 -16.45
N THR A 235 4.31 -2.70 -17.72
CA THR A 235 3.46 -3.82 -18.15
C THR A 235 3.86 -5.13 -17.48
N LEU A 236 5.16 -5.42 -17.44
CA LEU A 236 5.68 -6.59 -16.73
C LEU A 236 5.35 -6.53 -15.24
N MET A 237 5.44 -5.35 -14.61
CA MET A 237 5.08 -5.18 -13.20
C MET A 237 3.59 -5.42 -12.95
N ASP A 238 2.73 -4.92 -13.82
CA ASP A 238 1.28 -5.08 -13.72
C ASP A 238 0.88 -6.57 -13.80
N GLN A 239 1.52 -7.33 -14.68
CA GLN A 239 1.22 -8.76 -14.89
C GLN A 239 1.92 -9.72 -13.92
N SER A 240 3.15 -9.42 -13.49
CA SER A 240 3.97 -10.34 -12.69
C SER A 240 4.06 -9.97 -11.20
N PHE A 241 3.64 -8.76 -10.85
CA PHE A 241 3.90 -8.10 -9.57
C PHE A 241 5.38 -8.01 -9.17
N ILE A 242 6.35 -8.27 -10.05
CA ILE A 242 7.77 -8.12 -9.70
C ILE A 242 8.03 -6.66 -9.26
N ARG A 243 8.78 -6.50 -8.17
CA ARG A 243 9.11 -5.16 -7.66
C ARG A 243 9.97 -4.41 -8.67
N VAL A 244 9.82 -3.09 -8.75
CA VAL A 244 10.64 -2.22 -9.62
C VAL A 244 12.14 -2.45 -9.41
N GLY A 245 12.60 -2.62 -8.17
CA GLY A 245 14.03 -2.78 -7.86
C GLY A 245 14.73 -1.43 -7.68
N ASN A 246 15.90 -1.45 -7.02
CA ASN A 246 16.74 -0.27 -6.83
C ASN A 246 18.21 -0.70 -6.83
N ARG A 247 19.04 0.07 -7.53
CA ARG A 247 20.45 -0.25 -7.81
C ARG A 247 21.28 -0.43 -6.54
N GLU A 248 21.13 0.45 -5.56
CA GLU A 248 21.87 0.38 -4.29
C GLU A 248 21.54 -0.91 -3.53
N TYR A 249 20.25 -1.25 -3.47
CA TYR A 249 19.78 -2.49 -2.84
C TYR A 249 20.30 -3.74 -3.55
N ALA A 250 20.32 -3.74 -4.89
CA ALA A 250 20.82 -4.86 -5.67
C ALA A 250 22.34 -5.06 -5.49
N LYS A 251 23.12 -3.98 -5.48
CA LYS A 251 24.57 -4.04 -5.25
C LYS A 251 24.90 -4.58 -3.85
N LYS A 252 24.22 -4.08 -2.82
CA LYS A 252 24.48 -4.43 -1.41
C LYS A 252 23.98 -5.82 -1.01
N ASN A 253 22.82 -6.24 -1.51
CA ASN A 253 22.14 -7.45 -1.01
C ASN A 253 22.05 -8.59 -2.04
N LYS A 254 22.56 -8.40 -3.27
CA LYS A 254 22.37 -9.34 -4.38
C LYS A 254 20.89 -9.72 -4.58
N SER A 255 20.02 -8.75 -4.34
CA SER A 255 18.57 -8.87 -4.44
C SER A 255 18.06 -8.01 -5.59
N TYR A 256 17.32 -8.59 -6.52
CA TYR A 256 16.94 -7.94 -7.76
C TYR A 256 15.43 -7.61 -7.81
N GLY A 257 15.11 -6.65 -8.66
CA GLY A 257 13.78 -6.30 -9.16
C GLY A 257 13.90 -5.83 -10.60
N LEU A 258 12.79 -5.53 -11.28
CA LEU A 258 12.73 -5.29 -12.74
C LEU A 258 13.88 -4.44 -13.28
N THR A 259 14.06 -3.21 -12.81
CA THR A 259 15.10 -2.26 -13.28
C THR A 259 16.54 -2.67 -12.94
N THR A 260 16.71 -3.73 -12.14
CA THR A 260 18.02 -4.26 -11.74
C THR A 260 18.26 -5.68 -12.24
N LEU A 261 17.31 -6.25 -13.00
CA LEU A 261 17.50 -7.55 -13.62
C LEU A 261 18.66 -7.52 -14.62
N ARG A 262 19.23 -8.70 -14.82
CA ARG A 262 20.34 -8.95 -15.74
C ARG A 262 19.91 -9.99 -16.75
N ASP A 263 20.61 -10.09 -17.86
CA ASP A 263 20.23 -11.01 -18.96
C ASP A 263 20.17 -12.47 -18.51
N ARG A 264 21.04 -12.86 -17.56
CA ARG A 264 21.05 -14.18 -16.94
C ARG A 264 19.81 -14.51 -16.09
N HIS A 265 19.03 -13.50 -15.71
CA HIS A 265 17.82 -13.69 -14.91
C HIS A 265 16.58 -13.93 -15.77
N VAL A 266 16.72 -13.96 -17.11
CA VAL A 266 15.59 -14.16 -18.01
C VAL A 266 15.91 -15.17 -19.11
N GLN A 267 14.97 -16.08 -19.32
CA GLN A 267 14.91 -16.95 -20.47
C GLN A 267 13.71 -16.55 -21.32
N VAL A 268 13.93 -16.42 -22.63
CA VAL A 268 12.88 -16.10 -23.60
C VAL A 268 12.81 -17.23 -24.61
N ALA A 269 11.62 -17.82 -24.79
CA ALA A 269 11.39 -18.90 -25.74
C ALA A 269 10.02 -18.73 -26.40
N GLY A 270 10.01 -18.36 -27.69
CA GLY A 270 8.77 -18.13 -28.43
C GLY A 270 7.92 -17.00 -27.82
N SER A 271 6.77 -17.35 -27.23
CA SER A 271 5.90 -16.41 -26.49
C SER A 271 6.11 -16.43 -24.98
N GLU A 272 7.01 -17.27 -24.48
CA GLU A 272 7.27 -17.43 -23.06
C GLU A 272 8.44 -16.54 -22.62
N VAL A 273 8.26 -15.85 -21.48
CA VAL A 273 9.30 -15.13 -20.76
C VAL A 273 9.34 -15.64 -19.34
N ASN A 274 10.43 -16.33 -18.98
CA ASN A 274 10.64 -16.85 -17.63
C ASN A 274 11.69 -15.99 -16.90
N PHE A 275 11.29 -15.38 -15.78
CA PHE A 275 12.16 -14.61 -14.90
C PHE A 275 12.56 -15.45 -13.68
N ARG A 276 13.86 -15.71 -13.52
CA ARG A 276 14.44 -16.42 -12.37
C ARG A 276 15.51 -15.58 -11.68
N PHE A 277 15.24 -15.17 -10.45
CA PHE A 277 16.15 -14.33 -9.68
C PHE A 277 15.86 -14.38 -8.18
N VAL A 278 16.81 -13.90 -7.37
CA VAL A 278 16.60 -13.70 -5.93
C VAL A 278 16.17 -12.26 -5.67
N GLY A 279 14.98 -12.09 -5.12
CA GLY A 279 14.38 -10.80 -4.82
C GLY A 279 14.68 -10.27 -3.41
N LYS A 280 13.88 -9.30 -2.99
CA LYS A 280 13.99 -8.66 -1.66
C LYS A 280 13.96 -9.72 -0.54
N LYS A 281 14.86 -9.59 0.44
CA LYS A 281 15.02 -10.51 1.58
C LYS A 281 15.39 -11.96 1.18
N GLY A 282 16.01 -12.15 0.01
CA GLY A 282 16.49 -13.48 -0.40
C GLY A 282 15.39 -14.40 -0.94
N VAL A 283 14.19 -13.87 -1.19
CA VAL A 283 13.07 -14.67 -1.69
C VAL A 283 13.33 -15.06 -3.15
N PRO A 284 13.38 -16.36 -3.50
CA PRO A 284 13.50 -16.77 -4.89
C PRO A 284 12.20 -16.44 -5.65
N HIS A 285 12.36 -15.94 -6.87
CA HIS A 285 11.29 -15.71 -7.81
C HIS A 285 11.51 -16.58 -9.04
N ASP A 286 10.47 -17.29 -9.44
CA ASP A 286 10.35 -18.01 -10.72
C ASP A 286 8.98 -17.65 -11.30
N VAL A 287 8.96 -16.73 -12.28
CA VAL A 287 7.73 -16.16 -12.82
C VAL A 287 7.75 -16.27 -14.33
N THR A 288 6.77 -16.98 -14.89
CA THR A 288 6.60 -17.15 -16.32
C THR A 288 5.42 -16.31 -16.83
N LEU A 289 5.66 -15.52 -17.87
CA LEU A 289 4.63 -14.80 -18.62
C LEU A 289 4.50 -15.39 -20.02
N HIS A 290 3.26 -15.53 -20.50
CA HIS A 290 2.94 -16.02 -21.83
C HIS A 290 2.36 -14.88 -22.68
N ASP A 291 3.23 -14.11 -23.32
CA ASP A 291 2.85 -13.00 -24.20
C ASP A 291 3.90 -12.83 -25.30
N ARG A 292 3.50 -13.09 -26.55
CA ARG A 292 4.38 -13.02 -27.72
C ARG A 292 4.97 -11.63 -27.93
N ARG A 293 4.22 -10.56 -27.65
CA ARG A 293 4.68 -9.18 -27.82
C ARG A 293 5.68 -8.84 -26.73
N LEU A 294 5.40 -9.16 -25.47
CA LEU A 294 6.32 -8.92 -24.36
C LEU A 294 7.59 -9.74 -24.51
N ALA A 295 7.50 -11.01 -24.92
CA ALA A 295 8.67 -11.85 -25.20
C ALA A 295 9.61 -11.22 -26.22
N ARG A 296 9.06 -10.75 -27.35
CA ARG A 296 9.85 -10.04 -28.38
C ARG A 296 10.49 -8.77 -27.84
N LEU A 297 9.79 -7.99 -27.01
CA LEU A 297 10.32 -6.74 -26.46
C LEU A 297 11.41 -6.99 -25.41
N VAL A 298 11.22 -7.97 -24.52
CA VAL A 298 12.22 -8.39 -23.54
C VAL A 298 13.46 -8.93 -24.26
N GLN A 299 13.28 -9.71 -25.32
CA GLN A 299 14.38 -10.20 -26.15
C GLN A 299 15.17 -9.05 -26.78
N LYS A 300 14.50 -8.04 -27.35
CA LYS A 300 15.18 -6.83 -27.87
C LYS A 300 15.96 -6.08 -26.80
N CYS A 301 15.44 -5.98 -25.58
CA CYS A 301 16.17 -5.37 -24.47
C CYS A 301 17.42 -6.21 -24.09
N LYS A 302 17.28 -7.54 -24.06
CA LYS A 302 18.39 -8.49 -23.80
C LYS A 302 19.49 -8.45 -24.86
N GLU A 303 19.16 -8.08 -26.09
CA GLU A 303 20.10 -7.93 -27.20
C GLU A 303 20.92 -6.63 -27.15
N ILE A 304 20.52 -5.65 -26.32
CA ILE A 304 21.34 -4.45 -26.11
C ILE A 304 22.66 -4.87 -25.44
N PRO A 305 23.83 -4.51 -26.00
CA PRO A 305 25.11 -4.85 -25.40
C PRO A 305 25.23 -4.36 -23.95
N GLY A 306 25.47 -5.29 -23.02
CA GLY A 306 25.57 -4.99 -21.59
C GLY A 306 25.30 -6.22 -20.73
N GLN A 307 25.11 -6.01 -19.42
CA GLN A 307 24.64 -7.06 -18.50
C GLN A 307 23.23 -6.77 -17.95
N HIS A 308 22.73 -5.55 -18.17
CA HIS A 308 21.48 -5.07 -17.60
C HIS A 308 20.34 -5.41 -18.56
N LEU A 309 19.29 -6.05 -18.05
CA LEU A 309 18.22 -6.52 -18.91
C LEU A 309 17.44 -5.36 -19.53
N PHE A 310 17.07 -4.36 -18.73
CA PHE A 310 16.33 -3.20 -19.23
C PHE A 310 17.27 -2.02 -19.41
N GLN A 311 17.59 -1.75 -20.66
CA GLN A 311 18.37 -0.62 -21.13
C GLN A 311 17.59 0.05 -22.28
N TYR A 312 17.91 1.31 -22.56
CA TYR A 312 17.34 2.05 -23.69
C TYR A 312 18.41 2.86 -24.41
N TYR A 313 18.13 3.25 -25.65
CA TYR A 313 18.97 4.17 -26.40
C TYR A 313 18.51 5.62 -26.22
N THR A 314 19.45 6.51 -25.98
CA THR A 314 19.23 7.97 -25.98
C THR A 314 19.21 8.49 -27.43
N PRO A 315 18.75 9.75 -27.68
CA PRO A 315 18.70 10.32 -29.03
C PRO A 315 20.07 10.36 -29.76
N ASP A 316 21.14 10.52 -28.99
CA ASP A 316 22.55 10.49 -29.37
C ASP A 316 23.11 9.05 -29.58
N GLY A 317 22.26 8.03 -29.43
CA GLY A 317 22.62 6.62 -29.70
C GLY A 317 23.38 5.95 -28.56
N HIS A 318 23.57 6.63 -27.42
CA HIS A 318 24.18 6.02 -26.24
C HIS A 318 23.18 5.11 -25.52
N ARG A 319 23.70 4.03 -24.94
CA ARG A 319 22.90 3.12 -24.12
C ARG A 319 22.88 3.58 -22.67
N THR A 320 21.71 3.48 -22.04
CA THR A 320 21.52 3.85 -20.64
C THR A 320 20.74 2.76 -19.92
N GLU A 321 21.18 2.42 -18.71
CA GLU A 321 20.46 1.52 -17.80
C GLU A 321 19.15 2.19 -17.36
N LEU A 322 18.04 1.44 -17.33
CA LEU A 322 16.81 1.95 -16.74
C LEU A 322 16.90 1.93 -15.22
N GLU A 323 16.56 3.04 -14.55
CA GLU A 323 16.54 3.12 -13.10
C GLU A 323 15.12 3.25 -12.53
N SER A 324 14.97 3.03 -11.21
CA SER A 324 13.67 3.22 -10.54
C SER A 324 13.17 4.66 -10.58
N GLY A 325 14.09 5.63 -10.72
CA GLY A 325 13.75 7.04 -10.89
C GLY A 325 12.99 7.28 -12.20
N ASP A 326 13.42 6.65 -13.29
CA ASP A 326 12.78 6.77 -14.61
C ASP A 326 11.34 6.27 -14.59
N VAL A 327 11.11 5.11 -13.96
CA VAL A 327 9.78 4.50 -13.85
C VAL A 327 8.83 5.41 -13.05
N ASN A 328 9.27 5.91 -11.89
CA ASN A 328 8.40 6.77 -11.08
C ASN A 328 8.20 8.16 -11.70
N GLY A 329 9.22 8.69 -12.40
CA GLY A 329 9.13 9.94 -13.13
C GLY A 329 8.09 9.86 -14.25
N TYR A 330 8.12 8.79 -15.04
CA TYR A 330 7.13 8.53 -16.08
C TYR A 330 5.70 8.43 -15.54
N LEU A 331 5.49 7.73 -14.40
CA LEU A 331 4.17 7.65 -13.78
C LEU A 331 3.63 9.02 -13.39
N GLN A 332 4.49 9.88 -12.83
CA GLN A 332 4.12 11.24 -12.46
C GLN A 332 3.82 12.11 -13.69
N GLU A 333 4.64 12.01 -14.74
CA GLU A 333 4.46 12.75 -15.99
C GLU A 333 3.15 12.38 -16.70
N VAL A 334 2.84 11.09 -16.81
CA VAL A 334 1.65 10.62 -17.53
C VAL A 334 0.36 10.88 -16.76
N THR A 335 0.36 10.69 -15.45
CA THR A 335 -0.89 10.73 -14.66
C THR A 335 -1.15 12.09 -14.02
N GLY A 336 -0.13 12.95 -13.91
CA GLY A 336 -0.19 14.18 -13.11
C GLY A 336 -0.32 13.93 -11.60
N LEU A 337 -0.41 12.67 -11.18
CA LEU A 337 -0.59 12.26 -9.80
C LEU A 337 0.74 11.85 -9.18
N SER A 338 0.82 11.95 -7.86
CA SER A 338 1.96 11.48 -7.07
C SER A 338 1.97 9.95 -6.86
N LEU A 339 1.88 9.21 -7.96
CA LEU A 339 1.90 7.75 -8.01
C LEU A 339 3.33 7.18 -7.96
N SER A 340 3.42 5.89 -7.71
CA SER A 340 4.67 5.15 -7.68
C SER A 340 4.47 3.71 -8.12
N ALA A 341 5.56 3.02 -8.47
CA ALA A 341 5.55 1.59 -8.76
C ALA A 341 4.95 0.72 -7.62
N LYS A 342 4.93 1.21 -6.37
CA LYS A 342 4.31 0.51 -5.25
C LYS A 342 2.78 0.45 -5.37
N ASP A 343 2.18 1.42 -6.05
CA ASP A 343 0.72 1.54 -6.17
C ASP A 343 0.16 0.41 -7.03
N PHE A 344 0.83 0.04 -8.14
CA PHE A 344 0.51 -1.17 -8.93
C PHE A 344 0.39 -2.43 -8.08
N ARG A 345 1.38 -2.68 -7.21
CA ARG A 345 1.37 -3.85 -6.33
C ARG A 345 0.29 -3.80 -5.26
N THR A 346 -0.14 -2.61 -4.84
CA THR A 346 -1.21 -2.44 -3.84
C THR A 346 -2.58 -2.60 -4.50
N TRP A 347 -2.73 -2.08 -5.72
CA TRP A 347 -3.91 -2.26 -6.56
C TRP A 347 -4.09 -3.73 -6.89
N GLY A 348 -3.09 -4.34 -7.52
CA GLY A 348 -3.11 -5.76 -7.87
C GLY A 348 -3.28 -6.68 -6.67
N GLY A 349 -2.68 -6.37 -5.52
CA GLY A 349 -2.91 -7.12 -4.28
C GLY A 349 -4.37 -7.05 -3.80
N THR A 350 -5.02 -5.90 -3.98
CA THR A 350 -6.44 -5.71 -3.61
C THR A 350 -7.38 -6.41 -4.59
N VAL A 351 -7.13 -6.29 -5.90
CA VAL A 351 -7.89 -6.99 -6.95
C VAL A 351 -7.74 -8.50 -6.76
N LYS A 352 -6.50 -8.99 -6.58
CA LYS A 352 -6.22 -10.42 -6.37
C LYS A 352 -6.89 -10.97 -5.12
N MET A 353 -7.04 -10.16 -4.07
CA MET A 353 -7.77 -10.57 -2.87
C MET A 353 -9.23 -10.91 -3.20
N VAL A 354 -9.88 -10.12 -4.05
CA VAL A 354 -11.27 -10.39 -4.46
C VAL A 354 -11.34 -11.69 -5.27
N GLU A 355 -10.45 -11.86 -6.25
CA GLU A 355 -10.37 -13.11 -7.04
C GLU A 355 -10.16 -14.34 -6.15
N CYS A 356 -9.25 -14.25 -5.18
CA CYS A 356 -8.96 -15.35 -4.26
C CYS A 356 -10.14 -15.64 -3.32
N LEU A 357 -10.83 -14.62 -2.83
CA LEU A 357 -12.04 -14.82 -2.01
C LEU A 357 -13.13 -15.54 -2.81
N GLU A 358 -13.36 -15.10 -4.04
CA GLU A 358 -14.34 -15.72 -4.94
C GLU A 358 -13.97 -17.18 -5.24
N ALA A 359 -12.71 -17.46 -5.57
CA ALA A 359 -12.24 -18.81 -5.83
C ALA A 359 -12.43 -19.74 -4.63
N VAL A 360 -12.03 -19.31 -3.42
CA VAL A 360 -12.18 -20.11 -2.20
C VAL A 360 -13.66 -20.35 -1.86
N LEU A 361 -14.53 -19.34 -2.03
CA LEU A 361 -15.98 -19.51 -1.81
C LEU A 361 -16.61 -20.47 -2.82
N ARG A 362 -16.11 -20.50 -4.06
CA ARG A 362 -16.59 -21.42 -5.09
C ARG A 362 -16.16 -22.87 -4.81
N GLU A 363 -14.92 -23.06 -4.37
CA GLU A 363 -14.36 -24.39 -4.08
C GLU A 363 -14.84 -24.96 -2.74
N GLU A 364 -14.97 -24.11 -1.72
CA GLU A 364 -15.31 -24.49 -0.35
C GLU A 364 -16.39 -23.57 0.25
N PRO A 365 -17.65 -23.66 -0.21
CA PRO A 365 -18.72 -22.72 0.17
C PRO A 365 -19.07 -22.71 1.66
N ASP A 366 -18.89 -23.84 2.36
CA ASP A 366 -19.18 -23.99 3.79
C ASP A 366 -18.00 -23.61 4.70
N LEU A 367 -16.88 -23.15 4.13
CA LEU A 367 -15.69 -22.82 4.91
C LEU A 367 -15.95 -21.58 5.80
N PRO A 368 -15.63 -21.62 7.11
CA PRO A 368 -15.76 -20.46 7.97
C PRO A 368 -15.00 -19.24 7.42
N LYS A 369 -15.61 -18.05 7.49
CA LYS A 369 -15.06 -16.79 6.94
C LYS A 369 -13.60 -16.54 7.30
N GLU A 370 -13.20 -16.78 8.55
CA GLU A 370 -11.81 -16.61 8.99
C GLU A 370 -10.83 -17.53 8.23
N LYS A 371 -11.25 -18.76 7.94
CA LYS A 371 -10.44 -19.71 7.17
C LYS A 371 -10.39 -19.32 5.69
N VAL A 372 -11.50 -18.82 5.13
CA VAL A 372 -11.55 -18.27 3.77
C VAL A 372 -10.55 -17.12 3.62
N LEU A 373 -10.60 -16.14 4.53
CA LEU A 373 -9.68 -15.01 4.55
C LEU A 373 -8.22 -15.46 4.66
N LYS A 374 -7.94 -16.38 5.58
CA LYS A 374 -6.57 -16.89 5.77
C LYS A 374 -6.03 -17.57 4.51
N LYS A 375 -6.86 -18.35 3.80
CA LYS A 375 -6.48 -18.97 2.51
C LYS A 375 -6.24 -17.90 1.45
N ALA A 376 -7.21 -17.02 1.23
CA ALA A 376 -7.09 -15.95 0.23
C ALA A 376 -5.86 -15.05 0.46
N VAL A 377 -5.62 -14.60 1.70
CA VAL A 377 -4.43 -13.78 2.03
C VAL A 377 -3.13 -14.56 1.78
N LYS A 378 -3.10 -15.87 2.05
CA LYS A 378 -1.91 -16.69 1.79
C LYS A 378 -1.60 -16.73 0.29
N ASP A 379 -2.62 -16.86 -0.55
CA ASP A 379 -2.45 -16.94 -2.01
C ASP A 379 -2.03 -15.60 -2.61
N VAL A 380 -2.64 -14.50 -2.17
CA VAL A 380 -2.21 -13.14 -2.55
C VAL A 380 -0.77 -12.88 -2.11
N ALA A 381 -0.40 -13.30 -0.89
CA ALA A 381 0.94 -13.11 -0.36
C ALA A 381 2.00 -13.90 -1.16
N ALA A 382 1.67 -15.14 -1.57
CA ALA A 382 2.51 -15.96 -2.42
C ALA A 382 2.75 -15.29 -3.77
N GLY A 383 1.70 -14.85 -4.47
CA GLY A 383 1.81 -14.16 -5.76
C GLY A 383 2.63 -12.85 -5.68
N LEU A 384 2.51 -12.11 -4.57
CA LEU A 384 3.28 -10.87 -4.36
C LEU A 384 4.72 -11.09 -3.88
N GLY A 385 5.11 -12.31 -3.48
CA GLY A 385 6.38 -12.59 -2.81
C GLY A 385 6.50 -11.81 -1.48
N ASN A 386 5.52 -11.98 -0.60
CA ASN A 386 5.41 -11.37 0.73
C ASN A 386 4.98 -12.41 1.78
N THR A 387 5.14 -12.09 3.06
CA THR A 387 4.47 -12.86 4.12
C THR A 387 2.98 -12.47 4.19
N PRO A 388 2.09 -13.36 4.65
CA PRO A 388 0.66 -13.06 4.83
C PRO A 388 0.40 -11.78 5.65
N THR A 389 1.13 -11.62 6.76
CA THR A 389 1.02 -10.43 7.64
C THR A 389 1.39 -9.14 6.90
N VAL A 390 2.48 -9.15 6.12
CA VAL A 390 2.90 -7.98 5.35
C VAL A 390 1.91 -7.69 4.22
N CYS A 391 1.40 -8.73 3.57
CA CYS A 391 0.42 -8.60 2.50
C CYS A 391 -0.88 -7.96 2.99
N SER A 392 -1.50 -8.54 4.04
CA SER A 392 -2.71 -8.02 4.67
C SER A 392 -2.56 -6.57 5.12
N LYS A 393 -1.48 -6.24 5.83
CA LYS A 393 -1.29 -4.89 6.38
C LYS A 393 -1.00 -3.83 5.31
N TYR A 394 -0.29 -4.18 4.23
CA TYR A 394 0.28 -3.17 3.34
C TYR A 394 -0.15 -3.23 1.87
N TYR A 395 -0.75 -4.33 1.41
CA TYR A 395 -1.05 -4.55 -0.01
C TYR A 395 -2.52 -4.84 -0.31
N ILE A 396 -3.33 -5.19 0.69
CA ILE A 396 -4.76 -5.46 0.53
C ILE A 396 -5.54 -4.30 1.15
N HIS A 397 -6.47 -3.69 0.39
CA HIS A 397 -7.31 -2.63 0.90
C HIS A 397 -8.31 -3.18 1.95
N PRO A 398 -8.41 -2.57 3.15
CA PRO A 398 -9.24 -3.10 4.24
C PRO A 398 -10.74 -3.18 3.90
N GLN A 399 -11.25 -2.25 3.09
CA GLN A 399 -12.64 -2.27 2.60
C GLN A 399 -13.06 -3.61 1.98
N VAL A 400 -12.18 -4.30 1.24
CA VAL A 400 -12.50 -5.62 0.65
C VAL A 400 -12.77 -6.66 1.75
N VAL A 401 -11.93 -6.65 2.78
CA VAL A 401 -12.04 -7.56 3.94
C VAL A 401 -13.30 -7.24 4.75
N GLU A 402 -13.59 -5.96 4.96
CA GLU A 402 -14.78 -5.51 5.68
C GLU A 402 -16.09 -5.87 4.95
N LEU A 403 -16.13 -5.68 3.62
CA LEU A 403 -17.27 -6.09 2.80
C LEU A 403 -17.47 -7.60 2.81
N PHE A 404 -16.40 -8.39 2.86
CA PHE A 404 -16.47 -9.83 3.01
C PHE A 404 -17.04 -10.24 4.37
N HIS A 405 -16.55 -9.68 5.48
CA HIS A 405 -17.10 -9.96 6.81
C HIS A 405 -18.59 -9.61 6.91
N ALA A 406 -19.00 -8.51 6.28
CA ALA A 406 -20.38 -8.03 6.28
C ALA A 406 -21.32 -8.75 5.28
N ASP A 407 -20.87 -9.82 4.62
CA ASP A 407 -21.61 -10.55 3.56
C ASP A 407 -22.01 -9.70 2.34
N LYS A 408 -21.39 -8.53 2.19
CA LYS A 408 -21.67 -7.60 1.08
C LYS A 408 -20.81 -7.87 -0.14
N LEU A 409 -19.67 -8.54 0.01
CA LEU A 409 -18.82 -8.91 -1.13
C LEU A 409 -19.58 -9.76 -2.15
N ILE A 410 -20.38 -10.71 -1.66
CA ILE A 410 -21.17 -11.62 -2.52
C ILE A 410 -22.18 -10.82 -3.37
N ASP A 411 -22.74 -9.73 -2.85
CA ASP A 411 -23.62 -8.86 -3.63
C ASP A 411 -22.89 -8.20 -4.81
N TYR A 412 -21.61 -7.89 -4.66
CA TYR A 412 -20.79 -7.36 -5.76
C TYR A 412 -20.47 -8.45 -6.78
N LEU A 413 -20.04 -9.63 -6.30
CA LEU A 413 -19.73 -10.77 -7.16
C LEU A 413 -20.95 -11.16 -8.03
N ARG A 414 -22.15 -11.18 -7.44
CA ARG A 414 -23.40 -11.48 -8.18
C ARG A 414 -23.83 -10.41 -9.18
N LYS A 415 -23.45 -9.14 -8.97
CA LYS A 415 -23.88 -8.02 -9.82
C LYS A 415 -22.94 -7.77 -10.99
N HIS A 416 -21.71 -8.29 -10.92
CA HIS A 416 -20.66 -8.02 -11.89
C HIS A 416 -20.22 -9.27 -12.67
N ASP A 417 -21.15 -10.19 -12.97
CA ASP A 417 -21.05 -11.16 -14.08
C ASP A 417 -21.12 -10.44 -15.45
N ALA A 418 -20.45 -9.29 -15.57
CA ALA A 418 -20.41 -8.52 -16.81
C ALA A 418 -19.17 -8.95 -17.59
N ASP A 419 -19.40 -9.39 -18.83
CA ASP A 419 -18.33 -9.52 -19.81
C ASP A 419 -17.62 -8.16 -19.95
N PRO A 420 -16.28 -8.14 -20.00
CA PRO A 420 -15.56 -6.89 -20.22
C PRO A 420 -16.07 -6.25 -21.51
N THR A 421 -16.42 -4.96 -21.45
CA THR A 421 -16.86 -4.22 -22.64
C THR A 421 -15.77 -4.25 -23.71
N GLU A 422 -16.15 -4.25 -24.98
CA GLU A 422 -15.18 -4.32 -26.07
C GLU A 422 -14.22 -3.12 -25.99
N ASN A 423 -12.92 -3.38 -25.85
CA ASN A 423 -11.84 -2.40 -25.59
C ASN A 423 -11.72 -1.86 -24.15
N ASP A 424 -12.37 -2.47 -23.18
CA ASP A 424 -12.11 -2.17 -21.77
C ASP A 424 -10.69 -2.59 -21.38
N VAL A 425 -9.96 -1.67 -20.77
CA VAL A 425 -8.60 -1.91 -20.29
C VAL A 425 -8.56 -2.26 -18.81
N LEU A 426 -9.72 -2.26 -18.14
CA LEU A 426 -9.90 -2.81 -16.80
C LEU A 426 -10.62 -4.16 -16.88
N THR A 427 -10.23 -5.06 -15.99
CA THR A 427 -10.94 -6.33 -15.79
C THR A 427 -12.27 -6.10 -15.05
N PRO A 428 -13.23 -7.04 -15.16
CA PRO A 428 -14.47 -6.98 -14.36
C PRO A 428 -14.20 -6.85 -12.85
N THR A 429 -13.19 -7.55 -12.34
CA THR A 429 -12.79 -7.47 -10.93
C THR A 429 -12.22 -6.09 -10.57
N GLU A 430 -11.48 -5.44 -11.47
CA GLU A 430 -10.98 -4.08 -11.26
C GLU A 430 -12.12 -3.05 -11.17
N HIS A 431 -13.13 -3.16 -12.03
CA HIS A 431 -14.35 -2.34 -11.92
C HIS A 431 -15.07 -2.57 -10.60
N MET A 432 -15.24 -3.84 -10.23
CA MET A 432 -15.86 -4.20 -8.96
C MET A 432 -15.10 -3.61 -7.78
N VAL A 433 -13.75 -3.64 -7.80
CA VAL A 433 -12.91 -3.02 -6.78
C VAL A 433 -13.12 -1.51 -6.76
N LEU A 434 -13.17 -0.83 -7.92
CA LEU A 434 -13.49 0.61 -7.98
C LEU A 434 -14.82 0.93 -7.28
N ASP A 435 -15.86 0.14 -7.55
CA ASP A 435 -17.18 0.32 -6.94
C ASP A 435 -17.17 0.03 -5.43
N MET A 436 -16.46 -1.01 -4.98
CA MET A 436 -16.25 -1.29 -3.55
C MET A 436 -15.56 -0.14 -2.83
N LEU A 437 -14.58 0.50 -3.48
CA LEU A 437 -13.83 1.62 -2.91
C LEU A 437 -14.59 2.96 -3.02
N ALA A 438 -15.66 3.02 -3.82
CA ALA A 438 -16.53 4.18 -3.93
C ALA A 438 -17.63 4.21 -2.85
N GLU A 439 -18.00 3.06 -2.29
CA GLU A 439 -18.98 2.91 -1.23
C GLU A 439 -18.31 2.85 0.16
N VAL A 440 -18.48 3.89 1.00
CA VAL A 440 -18.12 3.85 2.43
C VAL A 440 -19.27 4.37 3.28
#